data_AF-A0A090L1U1-F1
#
_entry.id   AF-A0A090L1U1-F1
#
_cell.length_a   1.000
_cell.length_b   1.000
_cell.length_c   1.000
_cell.angle_alpha   90.00
_cell.angle_beta   90.00
_cell.angle_gamma   90.00
#
_symmetry.space_group_name_H-M   'P 1'
#
loop_
_entity.id
_entity.type
_entity.pdbx_description
1 polymer ?
#
loop_
_entity_poly.entity_id
_entity_poly.type
_entity_poly.pdbx_seq_one_letter_code
_entity_poly.pdbx_strand_id
1 'polypeptide(L)'
;MKTFFSVRTSLRNSVRNSFKRKITKTTSLESKKSVDSMISQEDINNLQCGQFKAIRKFSIILNLFKDGIPKKTYKTMFKKYENVFSGKDAIDFLSNDILPIIEPTGINFKIKATKLIIYFLKEKFLICLSTNIGINTYTFSDTDIYCINENYTIPKMSLENKYD
;
A
#
# COMPACT_ATOMS: atom_id res chain seq x y z
N MET A 1 -61.27 -8.33 -46.11
CA MET A 1 -60.48 -7.07 -45.99
C MET A 1 -59.17 -7.26 -46.74
N LYS A 2 -58.94 -6.47 -47.80
CA LYS A 2 -57.66 -6.37 -48.52
C LYS A 2 -56.91 -5.19 -47.93
N THR A 3 -55.67 -5.39 -47.47
CA THR A 3 -54.71 -4.30 -47.27
C THR A 3 -53.43 -4.62 -48.02
N PHE A 4 -53.02 -3.60 -48.76
CA PHE A 4 -52.05 -3.58 -49.83
C PHE A 4 -50.64 -3.20 -49.33
N PHE A 5 -49.63 -3.58 -50.13
CA PHE A 5 -48.25 -3.06 -50.27
C PHE A 5 -47.35 -3.01 -49.02
N SER A 6 -46.25 -3.75 -48.85
CA SER A 6 -45.05 -3.91 -49.70
C SER A 6 -44.46 -2.61 -50.23
N VAL A 7 -43.62 -1.93 -49.43
CA VAL A 7 -42.56 -1.01 -49.91
C VAL A 7 -41.33 -1.05 -48.99
N ARG A 8 -40.28 -1.73 -49.48
CA ARG A 8 -38.84 -1.38 -49.44
C ARG A 8 -38.11 -1.25 -48.09
N THR A 9 -37.32 -2.30 -47.84
CA THR A 9 -35.87 -2.25 -47.56
C THR A 9 -35.16 -0.98 -48.06
N SER A 10 -34.36 -0.34 -47.19
CA SER A 10 -33.02 0.20 -47.48
C SER A 10 -32.71 1.41 -46.58
N LEU A 11 -32.00 1.17 -45.47
CA LEU A 11 -31.14 2.16 -44.82
C LEU A 11 -30.05 1.39 -44.03
N ARG A 12 -29.33 0.52 -44.74
CA ARG A 12 -27.96 0.18 -44.37
C ARG A 12 -27.06 1.27 -44.94
N ASN A 13 -26.09 1.66 -44.13
CA ASN A 13 -24.84 2.35 -44.49
C ASN A 13 -24.90 3.86 -44.73
N SER A 14 -24.67 4.62 -43.64
CA SER A 14 -23.85 5.84 -43.58
C SER A 14 -24.16 6.43 -42.20
N VAL A 15 -23.33 6.31 -41.17
CA VAL A 15 -22.26 7.26 -40.88
C VAL A 15 -21.16 6.54 -40.07
N ARG A 16 -20.11 6.08 -40.77
CA ARG A 16 -18.80 5.79 -40.18
C ARG A 16 -17.85 6.82 -40.78
N ASN A 17 -17.09 7.49 -39.91
CA ASN A 17 -16.03 8.48 -40.19
C ASN A 17 -16.48 9.92 -40.45
N SER A 18 -16.47 10.76 -39.41
CA SER A 18 -16.11 12.18 -39.55
C SER A 18 -15.81 12.86 -38.20
N PHE A 19 -14.85 12.36 -37.42
CA PHE A 19 -14.13 13.21 -36.45
C PHE A 19 -12.67 12.78 -36.35
N LYS A 20 -11.91 13.06 -37.41
CA LYS A 20 -10.46 13.32 -37.35
C LYS A 20 -10.22 14.80 -37.61
N ARG A 21 -9.96 15.56 -36.55
CA ARG A 21 -9.15 16.79 -36.48
C ARG A 21 -8.58 16.77 -35.05
N LYS A 22 -7.35 16.29 -34.82
CA LYS A 22 -6.06 16.97 -35.00
C LYS A 22 -6.12 18.39 -34.44
N ILE A 23 -5.63 18.59 -33.21
CA ILE A 23 -4.88 19.76 -32.73
C ILE A 23 -4.31 19.45 -31.33
N THR A 24 -2.98 19.60 -31.27
CA THR A 24 -2.05 19.95 -30.18
C THR A 24 -1.93 19.09 -28.91
N LYS A 25 -0.72 18.51 -28.80
CA LYS A 25 0.09 18.33 -27.58
C LYS A 25 -0.40 19.19 -26.41
N THR A 26 -1.11 18.56 -25.48
CA THR A 26 -0.98 18.88 -24.06
C THR A 26 -0.15 17.76 -23.46
N THR A 27 1.10 18.09 -23.18
CA THR A 27 1.93 17.46 -22.15
C THR A 27 1.14 17.52 -20.84
N SER A 28 0.22 16.56 -20.65
CA SER A 28 -0.40 16.34 -19.35
C SER A 28 0.68 15.68 -18.52
N LEU A 29 1.27 16.52 -17.65
CA LEU A 29 2.14 16.19 -16.54
C LEU A 29 2.32 14.68 -16.40
N GLU A 30 3.51 14.22 -16.77
CA GLU A 30 4.15 13.15 -16.02
C GLU A 30 3.90 13.44 -14.55
N SER A 31 2.94 12.73 -13.96
CA SER A 31 2.98 12.49 -12.53
C SER A 31 4.31 11.79 -12.36
N LYS A 32 5.32 12.58 -11.95
CA LYS A 32 6.51 12.09 -11.30
C LYS A 32 6.03 11.17 -10.19
N LYS A 33 5.80 9.89 -10.51
CA LYS A 33 6.00 8.81 -9.57
C LYS A 33 7.44 9.03 -9.14
N SER A 34 7.58 9.68 -7.99
CA SER A 34 8.86 9.81 -7.32
C SER A 34 9.48 8.43 -7.37
N VAL A 35 10.61 8.34 -8.07
CA VAL A 35 11.49 7.18 -8.11
C VAL A 35 11.36 6.46 -6.78
N ASP A 36 10.79 5.25 -6.86
CA ASP A 36 10.57 4.38 -5.71
C ASP A 36 11.88 4.37 -4.93
N SER A 37 11.86 4.92 -3.71
CA SER A 37 12.96 4.80 -2.77
C SER A 37 12.92 3.37 -2.25
N MET A 38 13.19 2.43 -3.16
CA MET A 38 13.39 1.03 -2.85
C MET A 38 14.57 1.00 -1.90
N ILE A 39 14.30 0.65 -0.65
CA ILE A 39 15.32 0.64 0.40
C ILE A 39 16.43 -0.28 -0.06
N SER A 40 17.62 0.30 -0.25
CA SER A 40 18.78 -0.43 -0.71
C SER A 40 19.36 -1.25 0.45
N GLN A 41 20.13 -2.29 0.12
CA GLN A 41 20.87 -3.03 1.15
C GLN A 41 21.88 -2.12 1.89
N GLU A 42 22.37 -1.08 1.22
CA GLU A 42 23.24 -0.04 1.80
C GLU A 42 22.52 0.75 2.90
N ASP A 43 21.25 1.09 2.71
CA ASP A 43 20.43 1.78 3.73
C ASP A 43 20.28 0.94 5.00
N ILE A 44 20.13 -0.38 4.83
CA ILE A 44 20.04 -1.35 5.92
C ILE A 44 21.40 -1.47 6.63
N ASN A 45 22.50 -1.56 5.88
CA ASN A 45 23.85 -1.63 6.44
C ASN A 45 24.22 -0.36 7.20
N ASN A 46 23.79 0.81 6.71
CA ASN A 46 24.01 2.12 7.33
C ASN A 46 23.21 2.36 8.62
N LEU A 47 22.32 1.43 9.02
CA LEU A 47 21.58 1.52 10.29
C LEU A 47 22.48 1.56 11.52
N GLN A 48 23.73 1.09 11.44
CA GLN A 48 24.66 1.13 12.56
C GLN A 48 25.31 2.51 12.77
N CYS A 49 25.16 3.44 11.82
CA CYS A 49 25.91 4.70 11.79
C CYS A 49 25.01 5.95 11.97
N GLY A 50 25.53 6.95 12.70
CA GLY A 50 24.95 8.30 12.79
C GLY A 50 23.94 8.54 13.93
N GLN A 51 23.44 9.77 13.98
CA GLN A 51 22.39 10.21 14.91
C GLN A 51 21.00 9.71 14.45
N PHE A 52 20.03 9.62 15.36
CA PHE A 52 18.64 9.18 15.08
C PHE A 52 18.47 7.73 14.57
N LYS A 53 19.39 6.83 14.95
CA LYS A 53 19.35 5.40 14.61
C LYS A 53 17.97 4.74 14.77
N ALA A 54 17.29 5.00 15.88
CA ALA A 54 15.97 4.43 16.15
C ALA A 54 14.92 4.88 15.12
N ILE A 55 14.92 6.16 14.76
CA ILE A 55 13.98 6.74 13.79
C ILE A 55 14.27 6.21 12.38
N ARG A 56 15.55 6.12 11.99
CA ARG A 56 15.97 5.53 10.71
C ARG A 56 15.53 4.07 10.61
N LYS A 57 15.83 3.26 11.64
CA LYS A 57 15.38 1.87 11.74
C LYS A 57 13.88 1.78 11.53
N PHE A 58 13.11 2.59 12.27
CA PHE A 58 11.66 2.62 12.20
C PHE A 58 11.13 3.00 10.81
N SER A 59 11.68 4.03 10.18
CA SER A 59 11.31 4.44 8.81
C SER A 59 11.58 3.33 7.79
N ILE A 60 12.71 2.63 7.91
CA ILE A 60 13.03 1.46 7.07
C ILE A 60 12.00 0.33 7.28
N ILE A 61 11.64 0.00 8.53
CA ILE A 61 10.61 -1.01 8.83
C ILE A 61 9.29 -0.63 8.14
N LEU A 62 8.84 0.63 8.29
CA LEU A 62 7.57 1.09 7.75
C LEU A 62 7.50 0.99 6.23
N ASN A 63 8.56 1.39 5.53
CA ASN A 63 8.64 1.31 4.07
C ASN A 63 8.68 -0.15 3.59
N LEU A 64 9.57 -0.98 4.17
CA LEU A 64 9.62 -2.42 3.84
C LEU A 64 8.27 -3.11 4.08
N PHE A 65 7.60 -2.76 5.18
CA PHE A 65 6.26 -3.25 5.47
C PHE A 65 5.24 -2.77 4.45
N LYS A 66 5.23 -1.47 4.12
CA LYS A 66 4.27 -0.86 3.21
C LYS A 66 4.30 -1.48 1.82
N ASP A 67 5.50 -1.75 1.33
CA ASP A 67 5.75 -2.20 -0.03
C ASP A 67 5.67 -3.74 -0.16
N GLY A 68 6.04 -4.47 0.90
CA GLY A 68 6.18 -5.92 0.84
C GLY A 68 5.03 -6.76 1.40
N ILE A 69 4.14 -6.21 2.25
CA ILE A 69 3.07 -7.01 2.87
C ILE A 69 2.13 -7.59 1.81
N PRO A 70 1.82 -8.91 1.81
CA PRO A 70 0.91 -9.51 0.86
C PRO A 70 -0.53 -9.03 1.08
N LYS A 71 -0.99 -8.18 0.17
CA LYS A 71 -2.37 -7.66 0.16
C LYS A 71 -3.29 -8.64 -0.57
N LYS A 72 -4.42 -8.96 0.05
CA LYS A 72 -5.46 -9.86 -0.43
C LYS A 72 -6.79 -9.12 -0.52
N THR A 73 -7.78 -9.80 -1.08
CA THR A 73 -9.17 -9.36 -1.03
C THR A 73 -9.93 -10.26 -0.06
N TYR A 74 -10.56 -9.67 0.95
CA TYR A 74 -11.43 -10.39 1.88
C TYR A 74 -12.89 -10.02 1.61
N LYS A 75 -13.77 -11.03 1.60
CA LYS A 75 -15.23 -10.82 1.52
C LYS A 75 -15.84 -11.28 2.83
N THR A 76 -16.36 -10.33 3.60
CA THR A 76 -17.00 -10.61 4.89
C THR A 76 -18.44 -10.15 4.84
N MET A 77 -19.37 -11.09 5.02
CA MET A 77 -20.81 -10.86 4.86
C MET A 77 -21.13 -10.23 3.49
N PHE A 78 -21.45 -8.93 3.48
CA PHE A 78 -21.83 -8.14 2.31
C PHE A 78 -20.78 -7.09 1.90
N LYS A 79 -19.66 -7.00 2.62
CA LYS A 79 -18.57 -6.05 2.33
C LYS A 79 -17.40 -6.76 1.69
N LYS A 80 -16.90 -6.18 0.59
CA LYS A 80 -15.65 -6.57 -0.04
C LYS A 80 -14.58 -5.57 0.42
N TYR A 81 -13.51 -6.09 1.00
CA TYR A 81 -12.34 -5.32 1.38
C TYR A 81 -11.21 -5.67 0.41
N GLU A 82 -10.69 -4.66 -0.29
CA GLU A 82 -9.57 -4.81 -1.22
C GLU A 82 -8.29 -4.22 -0.60
N ASN A 83 -7.14 -4.69 -1.06
CA ASN A 83 -5.81 -4.23 -0.59
C ASN A 83 -5.59 -4.38 0.93
N VAL A 84 -6.08 -5.49 1.50
CA VAL A 84 -6.10 -5.76 2.96
C VAL A 84 -5.32 -7.03 3.31
N PHE A 85 -4.96 -7.19 4.58
CA PHE A 85 -4.26 -8.37 5.09
C PHE A 85 -4.78 -8.77 6.48
N SER A 86 -4.56 -10.01 6.88
CA SER A 86 -4.89 -10.47 8.23
C SER A 86 -3.81 -10.05 9.24
N GLY A 87 -4.17 -9.96 10.52
CA GLY A 87 -3.19 -9.73 11.59
C GLY A 87 -2.09 -10.79 11.61
N LYS A 88 -2.45 -12.05 11.33
CA LYS A 88 -1.51 -13.15 11.18
C LYS A 88 -0.51 -12.91 10.05
N ASP A 89 -1.00 -12.55 8.86
CA ASP A 89 -0.14 -12.24 7.70
C ASP A 89 0.85 -11.10 8.06
N ALA A 90 0.39 -10.09 8.80
CA ALA A 90 1.23 -8.98 9.26
C ALA A 90 2.33 -9.40 10.24
N ILE A 91 2.01 -10.26 11.22
CA ILE A 91 3.01 -10.79 12.15
C ILE A 91 4.04 -11.61 11.38
N ASP A 92 3.57 -12.55 10.57
CA ASP A 92 4.43 -13.51 9.88
C ASP A 92 5.42 -12.76 8.96
N PHE A 93 4.93 -11.75 8.23
CA PHE A 93 5.78 -10.90 7.38
C PHE A 93 6.82 -10.11 8.19
N LEU A 94 6.41 -9.47 9.29
CA LEU A 94 7.35 -8.73 10.13
C LEU A 94 8.39 -9.65 10.78
N SER A 95 7.97 -10.80 11.31
CA SER A 95 8.85 -11.67 12.07
C SER A 95 9.80 -12.48 11.22
N ASN A 96 9.37 -12.86 10.01
CA ASN A 96 10.13 -13.77 9.15
C ASN A 96 10.92 -13.02 8.08
N ASP A 97 10.37 -11.93 7.54
CA ASP A 97 10.97 -11.27 6.37
C ASP A 97 11.64 -9.95 6.73
N ILE A 98 11.07 -9.12 7.60
CA ILE A 98 11.63 -7.78 7.88
C ILE A 98 12.63 -7.80 9.05
N LEU A 99 12.20 -8.24 10.23
CA LEU A 99 13.02 -8.14 11.44
C LEU A 99 14.35 -8.89 11.38
N PRO A 100 14.46 -10.09 10.76
CA PRO A 100 15.73 -10.77 10.61
C PRO A 100 16.72 -10.03 9.71
N ILE A 101 16.24 -9.30 8.70
CA ILE A 101 17.11 -8.50 7.82
C ILE A 101 17.66 -7.29 8.58
N ILE A 102 16.82 -6.64 9.38
CA ILE A 102 17.16 -5.41 10.10
C ILE A 102 18.00 -5.69 11.37
N GLU A 103 17.73 -6.81 12.06
CA GLU A 103 18.39 -7.19 13.30
C GLU A 103 18.68 -8.70 13.29
N PRO A 104 19.70 -9.15 12.54
CA PRO A 104 19.95 -10.58 12.29
C PRO A 104 20.32 -11.36 13.56
N THR A 105 20.86 -10.69 14.58
CA THR A 105 21.18 -11.29 15.88
C THR A 105 20.02 -11.25 16.86
N GLY A 106 18.85 -10.75 16.44
CA GLY A 106 17.68 -10.63 17.28
C GLY A 106 17.06 -11.99 17.65
N ILE A 107 16.40 -12.02 18.80
CA ILE A 107 15.57 -13.14 19.24
C ILE A 107 14.11 -12.70 19.39
N ASN A 108 13.20 -13.68 19.43
CA ASN A 108 11.77 -13.47 19.67
C ASN A 108 11.09 -12.49 18.70
N PHE A 109 11.40 -12.62 17.40
CA PHE A 109 10.86 -11.73 16.36
C PHE A 109 9.33 -11.67 16.34
N LYS A 110 8.64 -12.78 16.64
CA LYS A 110 7.17 -12.80 16.73
C LYS A 110 6.61 -11.84 17.80
N ILE A 111 7.25 -11.80 18.98
CA ILE A 111 6.85 -10.89 20.07
C ILE A 111 7.16 -9.44 19.69
N LYS A 112 8.33 -9.19 19.07
CA LYS A 112 8.70 -7.86 18.58
C LYS A 112 7.74 -7.38 17.48
N ALA A 113 7.37 -8.25 16.55
CA ALA A 113 6.40 -7.98 15.49
C ALA A 113 5.03 -7.61 16.07
N THR A 114 4.54 -8.37 17.04
CA THR A 114 3.26 -8.08 17.72
C THR A 114 3.27 -6.68 18.35
N LYS A 115 4.35 -6.33 19.06
CA LYS A 115 4.52 -5.00 19.66
C LYS A 115 4.59 -3.89 18.60
N LEU A 116 5.25 -4.14 17.47
CA LEU A 116 5.33 -3.20 16.35
C LEU A 116 3.97 -2.96 15.71
N ILE A 117 3.15 -4.00 15.51
CA ILE A 117 1.81 -3.83 14.95
C ILE A 117 0.92 -2.98 15.86
N ILE A 118 0.97 -3.22 17.18
CA ILE A 118 0.26 -2.38 18.15
C ILE A 118 0.72 -0.92 18.02
N TYR A 119 2.03 -0.70 17.85
CA TYR A 119 2.58 0.64 17.63
C TYR A 119 2.11 1.25 16.30
N PHE A 120 2.05 0.46 15.22
CA PHE A 120 1.54 0.90 13.92
C PHE A 120 0.08 1.33 13.98
N LEU A 121 -0.75 0.63 14.76
CA LEU A 121 -2.12 1.02 15.02
C LEU A 121 -2.17 2.33 15.82
N LYS A 122 -1.32 2.47 16.84
CA LYS A 122 -1.22 3.69 17.66
C LYS A 122 -0.84 4.92 16.85
N GLU A 123 0.12 4.77 15.93
CA GLU A 123 0.57 5.84 15.03
C GLU A 123 -0.38 6.06 13.84
N LYS A 124 -1.50 5.33 13.75
CA LYS A 124 -2.44 5.35 12.62
C LYS A 124 -1.79 5.04 11.28
N PHE A 125 -0.68 4.31 11.28
CA PHE A 125 -0.10 3.72 10.07
C PHE A 125 -0.96 2.57 9.55
N LEU A 126 -1.52 1.78 10.48
CA LEU A 126 -2.49 0.73 10.18
C LEU A 126 -3.89 1.11 10.66
N ILE A 127 -4.89 0.64 9.94
CA ILE A 127 -6.31 0.79 10.27
C ILE A 127 -6.92 -0.61 10.37
N CYS A 128 -7.55 -0.91 11.51
CA CYS A 128 -8.36 -2.11 11.68
C CYS A 128 -9.74 -1.91 11.06
N LEU A 129 -10.20 -2.87 10.26
CA LEU A 129 -11.48 -2.81 9.54
C LEU A 129 -12.56 -3.71 10.15
N SER A 130 -12.18 -4.73 10.91
CA SER A 130 -13.09 -5.73 11.49
C SER A 130 -13.79 -5.25 12.76
N THR A 131 -13.21 -4.29 13.48
CA THR A 131 -13.70 -3.88 14.80
C THR A 131 -13.93 -2.37 14.90
N ASN A 132 -15.14 -1.97 15.28
CA ASN A 132 -15.46 -0.61 15.75
C ASN A 132 -14.97 -0.43 17.20
N ILE A 133 -13.72 -0.79 17.48
CA ILE A 133 -13.16 -0.62 18.83
C ILE A 133 -12.93 0.88 19.05
N GLY A 134 -13.47 1.37 20.18
CA GLY A 134 -13.36 2.75 20.61
C GLY A 134 -11.91 3.25 20.58
N ILE A 135 -11.75 4.53 20.27
CA ILE A 135 -10.56 5.26 19.83
C ILE A 135 -9.30 5.08 20.74
N ASN A 136 -9.42 4.48 21.92
CA ASN A 136 -8.38 4.50 22.95
C ASN A 136 -7.75 3.15 23.33
N THR A 137 -8.18 2.03 22.73
CA THR A 137 -7.54 0.72 22.98
C THR A 137 -6.98 0.13 21.70
N TYR A 138 -5.69 0.37 21.44
CA TYR A 138 -4.96 -0.26 20.34
C TYR A 138 -4.70 -1.73 20.66
N THR A 139 -5.71 -2.56 20.41
CA THR A 139 -5.62 -4.01 20.54
C THR A 139 -5.32 -4.64 19.19
N PHE A 140 -4.63 -5.78 19.22
CA PHE A 140 -4.22 -6.52 18.05
C PHE A 140 -4.76 -7.95 18.12
N SER A 141 -5.24 -8.46 16.99
CA SER A 141 -5.75 -9.82 16.83
C SER A 141 -5.25 -10.42 15.52
N ASP A 142 -4.79 -11.66 15.59
CA ASP A 142 -4.33 -12.43 14.41
C ASP A 142 -5.44 -12.60 13.36
N THR A 143 -6.70 -12.59 13.79
CA THR A 143 -7.87 -12.86 12.94
C THR A 143 -8.50 -11.60 12.35
N ASP A 144 -8.12 -10.43 12.84
CA ASP A 144 -8.64 -9.16 12.37
C ASP A 144 -8.07 -8.78 11.00
N ILE A 145 -8.82 -7.95 10.28
CA ILE A 145 -8.46 -7.48 8.94
C ILE A 145 -7.95 -6.05 9.05
N TYR A 146 -6.78 -5.81 8.48
CA TYR A 146 -6.09 -4.54 8.52
C TYR A 146 -5.80 -4.01 7.12
N CYS A 147 -5.67 -2.69 7.01
CA CYS A 147 -5.14 -2.01 5.82
C CYS A 147 -4.10 -0.95 6.23
N ILE A 148 -3.27 -0.55 5.27
CA ILE A 148 -2.34 0.56 5.42
C ILE A 148 -3.11 1.86 5.24
N ASN A 149 -2.86 2.83 6.11
CA ASN A 149 -3.34 4.19 5.93
C ASN A 149 -2.52 4.90 4.86
N GLU A 150 -3.10 5.07 3.67
CA GLU A 150 -2.42 5.74 2.55
C GLU A 150 -2.15 7.24 2.82
N ASN A 151 -2.82 7.84 3.80
CA ASN A 151 -2.56 9.21 4.22
C ASN A 151 -1.39 9.33 5.22
N TYR A 152 -0.85 8.21 5.71
CA TYR A 152 0.28 8.23 6.64
C TYR A 152 1.56 8.62 5.90
N THR A 153 2.21 9.69 6.36
CA THR A 153 3.49 10.14 5.81
C THR A 153 4.64 9.54 6.62
N ILE A 154 5.39 8.65 5.98
CA ILE A 154 6.59 8.08 6.61
C ILE A 154 7.67 9.17 6.67
N PRO A 155 8.28 9.43 7.85
CA PRO A 155 9.37 10.38 7.97
C PRO A 155 10.51 10.06 7.01
N LYS A 156 10.79 10.98 6.09
CA LYS A 156 11.93 10.90 5.17
C LYS A 156 13.19 11.34 5.92
N MET A 157 14.20 10.49 5.96
CA MET A 157 15.51 10.86 6.49
C MET A 157 16.48 10.97 5.32
N SER A 158 17.06 12.15 5.12
CA SER A 158 18.17 12.35 4.19
C SER A 158 19.39 11.60 4.71
N LEU A 159 19.99 10.78 3.84
CA LEU A 159 21.24 10.06 4.09
C LEU A 159 22.47 10.94 3.88
N GLU A 160 22.31 12.27 3.84
CA GLU A 160 23.42 13.20 3.71
C GLU A 160 24.30 13.11 4.97
N ASN A 161 25.28 12.22 4.89
CA ASN A 161 26.52 12.31 5.61
C ASN A 161 27.25 13.56 5.10
N LYS A 162 26.89 14.74 5.62
CA LYS A 162 27.81 15.88 5.57
C LYS A 162 28.89 15.61 6.60
N TYR A 163 29.90 14.84 6.19
CA TYR A 163 31.21 14.93 6.78
C TYR A 163 31.87 16.15 6.12
N ASP A 164 31.89 17.27 6.85
CA ASP A 164 32.89 18.32 6.68
C ASP A 164 34.15 17.94 7.49
#